data_AF-A0A5K3ERV7-F1
#
_entry.id   AF-A0A5K3ERV7-F1
#
_cell.length_a   1.000
_cell.length_b   1.000
_cell.length_c   1.000
_cell.angle_alpha   90.00
_cell.angle_beta   90.00
_cell.angle_gamma   90.00
#
_symmetry.space_group_name_H-M   'P 1'
#
loop_
_entity.id
_entity.type
_entity.pdbx_description
1 polymer ?
#
loop_
_entity_poly.entity_id
_entity_poly.type
_entity_poly.pdbx_seq_one_letter_code
_entity_poly.pdbx_strand_id
1 'polypeptide(L)'
;MRAPALHESESCGHVSRQGEVWLDPNQTISEDADLEEVDVPPSRPQQEGRVALGVELEPETPIRLVRQTAACISVCGSRFRIFHALYNSLDIRDTNETHYLELSSENLQAVKAILDAYPASIEICDLPGSSIDSKMVLANSLYETGLIITTQPLPPCPWDASSSEDIEME
;
A
#
# COMPACT_ATOMS: atom_id res chain seq x y z
N MET A 1 -30.93 -4.19 -1.15
CA MET A 1 -29.97 -3.08 -1.16
C MET A 1 -29.11 -3.23 -2.40
N ARG A 2 -29.04 -2.21 -3.26
CA ARG A 2 -28.24 -2.23 -4.50
C ARG A 2 -26.78 -1.95 -4.08
N ALA A 3 -25.83 -2.78 -4.53
CA ALA A 3 -24.42 -2.51 -4.28
C ALA A 3 -24.05 -1.12 -4.85
N PRO A 4 -23.26 -0.31 -4.13
CA PRO A 4 -22.82 0.99 -4.63
C PRO A 4 -22.05 0.81 -5.94
N ALA A 5 -22.27 1.71 -6.88
CA ALA A 5 -21.52 1.72 -8.13
C ALA A 5 -20.05 2.07 -7.82
N LEU A 6 -19.13 1.22 -8.26
CA LEU A 6 -17.69 1.44 -8.13
C LEU A 6 -17.30 2.72 -8.89
N HIS A 7 -16.44 3.55 -8.30
CA HIS A 7 -15.89 4.73 -8.97
C HIS A 7 -15.06 4.31 -10.21
N GLU A 8 -14.79 5.19 -11.17
CA GLU A 8 -14.05 4.81 -12.40
C GLU A 8 -12.65 4.23 -12.11
N SER A 9 -11.99 4.72 -11.05
CA SER A 9 -10.72 4.17 -10.54
C SER A 9 -10.84 2.76 -9.95
N GLU A 10 -12.05 2.30 -9.66
CA GLU A 10 -12.39 0.97 -9.16
C GLU A 10 -13.11 0.11 -10.22
N SER A 11 -13.74 0.74 -11.23
CA SER A 11 -14.34 0.08 -12.39
C SER A 11 -13.32 -0.35 -13.43
N CYS A 12 -12.09 0.16 -13.35
CA CYS A 12 -10.89 -0.56 -13.81
C CYS A 12 -10.75 -1.82 -12.94
N GLY A 13 -11.64 -2.78 -13.16
CA GLY A 13 -11.62 -4.05 -12.47
C GLY A 13 -10.23 -4.66 -12.56
N HIS A 14 -9.84 -5.34 -11.48
CA HIS A 14 -9.02 -6.53 -11.52
C HIS A 14 -8.47 -6.86 -12.92
N VAL A 15 -7.24 -6.43 -13.18
CA VAL A 15 -6.20 -7.05 -14.03
C VAL A 15 -5.08 -6.03 -14.28
N SER A 16 -3.87 -6.40 -13.87
CA SER A 16 -2.56 -6.00 -14.39
C SER A 16 -1.87 -4.69 -13.96
N ARG A 17 -0.68 -4.86 -13.36
CA ARG A 17 0.66 -4.56 -13.92
C ARG A 17 1.70 -4.82 -12.80
N GLN A 18 2.74 -5.65 -12.90
CA GLN A 18 3.44 -6.32 -14.00
C GLN A 18 3.90 -7.71 -13.53
N GLY A 19 3.83 -8.69 -14.42
CA GLY A 19 4.41 -10.01 -14.26
C GLY A 19 4.14 -10.74 -15.57
N GLU A 20 5.17 -10.90 -16.39
CA GLU A 20 5.09 -11.77 -17.56
C GLU A 20 4.96 -13.22 -17.09
N VAL A 21 4.23 -14.02 -17.85
CA VAL A 21 3.97 -15.46 -17.68
C VAL A 21 2.79 -15.83 -16.77
N TRP A 22 1.60 -15.89 -17.38
CA TRP A 22 0.56 -16.83 -16.96
C TRP A 22 0.92 -18.20 -17.53
N LEU A 23 1.33 -19.15 -16.69
CA LEU A 23 1.27 -20.58 -17.04
C LEU A 23 -0.16 -21.05 -16.80
N ASP A 24 -0.81 -21.49 -17.88
CA ASP A 24 -2.16 -22.06 -17.86
C ASP A 24 -2.14 -23.41 -17.09
N PRO A 25 -2.95 -23.58 -16.03
CA PRO A 25 -3.03 -24.84 -15.27
C PRO A 25 -3.62 -26.02 -16.06
N ASN A 26 -4.03 -25.82 -17.32
CA ASN A 26 -4.40 -26.89 -18.25
C ASN A 26 -3.32 -27.21 -19.30
N GLN A 27 -2.09 -26.70 -19.18
CA GLN A 27 -0.97 -27.33 -19.89
C GLN A 27 -0.65 -28.67 -19.23
N THR A 28 -1.19 -29.75 -19.79
CA THR A 28 -0.63 -31.09 -19.60
C THR A 28 0.83 -31.03 -19.99
N ILE A 29 1.70 -31.05 -18.97
CA ILE A 29 3.10 -31.40 -19.10
C ILE A 29 3.09 -32.78 -19.76
N SER A 30 3.42 -32.84 -21.05
CA SER A 30 3.81 -34.10 -21.67
C SER A 30 5.03 -34.58 -20.89
N GLU A 31 4.89 -35.75 -20.28
CA GLU A 31 5.88 -36.43 -19.45
C GLU A 31 7.10 -36.85 -20.29
N ASP A 32 7.84 -35.92 -20.89
CA ASP A 32 9.10 -36.17 -21.62
C ASP A 32 9.78 -34.81 -21.91
N ALA A 33 10.27 -34.15 -20.87
CA ALA A 33 11.26 -33.07 -21.03
C ALA A 33 12.18 -33.09 -19.82
N ASP A 34 13.45 -33.37 -20.08
CA ASP A 34 14.53 -33.40 -19.10
C ASP A 34 14.50 -32.14 -18.22
N LEU A 35 14.38 -32.36 -16.90
CA LEU A 35 14.45 -31.31 -15.89
C LEU A 35 15.91 -30.82 -15.81
N GLU A 36 16.30 -29.91 -16.68
CA GLU A 36 17.45 -29.05 -16.39
C GLU A 36 17.05 -28.10 -15.26
N GLU A 37 17.76 -28.23 -14.14
CA GLU A 37 17.63 -27.36 -12.97
C GLU A 37 18.02 -25.93 -13.37
N VAL A 38 17.03 -25.11 -13.74
CA VAL A 38 17.24 -23.68 -13.99
C VAL A 38 17.48 -23.02 -12.64
N ASP A 39 18.76 -22.78 -12.32
CA ASP A 39 19.20 -21.98 -11.17
C ASP A 39 18.74 -20.54 -11.39
N VAL A 40 17.54 -20.21 -10.88
CA VAL A 40 17.04 -18.84 -10.84
C VAL A 40 17.76 -18.16 -9.68
N PRO A 41 18.68 -17.21 -9.92
CA PRO A 41 19.40 -16.57 -8.84
C PRO A 41 18.41 -15.84 -7.92
N PRO A 42 18.64 -15.84 -6.59
CA PRO A 42 17.78 -15.10 -5.68
C PRO A 42 17.80 -13.63 -6.07
N SER A 43 16.65 -13.10 -6.45
CA SER A 43 16.42 -11.71 -6.88
C SER A 43 16.53 -10.69 -5.72
N ARG A 44 17.45 -10.93 -4.78
CA ARG A 44 17.81 -9.96 -3.74
C ARG A 44 19.08 -9.23 -4.16
N PRO A 45 19.04 -7.91 -4.42
CA PRO A 45 20.27 -7.14 -4.54
C PRO A 45 21.05 -7.26 -3.23
N GLN A 46 22.25 -7.85 -3.30
CA GLN A 46 23.23 -7.94 -2.21
C GLN A 46 24.08 -6.65 -2.15
N GLN A 47 23.46 -5.49 -2.27
CA GLN A 47 24.16 -4.25 -1.95
C GLN A 47 24.05 -4.07 -0.43
N GLU A 48 25.18 -3.85 0.25
CA GLU A 48 25.19 -3.51 1.68
C GLU A 48 24.25 -2.31 1.88
N GLY A 49 23.03 -2.61 2.34
CA GLY A 49 21.92 -1.67 2.30
C GLY A 49 22.19 -0.52 3.24
N ARG A 50 22.57 0.63 2.69
CA ARG A 50 22.45 1.89 3.42
C ARG A 50 20.97 2.02 3.78
N VAL A 51 20.66 2.17 5.06
CA VAL A 51 19.30 2.46 5.48
C VAL A 51 18.94 3.80 4.89
N ALA A 52 18.18 3.75 3.82
CA ALA A 52 17.58 4.90 3.23
C ALA A 52 16.61 5.51 4.23
N LEU A 53 16.97 6.65 4.81
CA LEU A 53 15.97 7.50 5.47
C LEU A 53 14.98 7.87 4.37
N GLY A 54 13.82 7.21 4.40
CA GLY A 54 12.72 7.47 3.49
C GLY A 54 12.21 8.90 3.69
N VAL A 55 11.61 9.47 2.65
CA VAL A 55 10.99 10.78 2.74
C VAL A 55 9.76 10.71 3.63
N GLU A 56 9.69 11.62 4.60
CA GLU A 56 8.60 11.73 5.55
C GLU A 56 7.39 12.42 4.92
N LEU A 57 6.19 12.10 5.42
CA LEU A 57 4.99 12.85 5.08
C LEU A 57 5.09 14.27 5.66
N GLU A 58 4.63 15.26 4.91
CA GLU A 58 4.47 16.64 5.38
C GLU A 58 2.98 16.95 5.66
N PRO A 59 2.67 17.92 6.55
CA PRO A 59 1.30 18.32 6.85
C PRO A 59 0.43 18.70 5.63
N GLU A 60 1.06 19.27 4.60
CA GLU A 60 0.41 19.71 3.36
C GLU A 60 0.29 18.57 2.34
N THR A 61 0.76 17.37 2.66
CA THR A 61 0.74 16.24 1.72
C THR A 61 -0.69 15.78 1.47
N PRO A 62 -1.16 15.79 0.21
CA PRO A 62 -2.49 15.31 -0.13
C PRO A 62 -2.53 13.77 -0.13
N ILE A 63 -3.29 13.23 0.82
CA ILE A 63 -3.46 11.79 1.01
C ILE A 63 -4.85 11.32 0.55
N ARG A 64 -4.94 10.05 0.15
CA ARG A 64 -6.20 9.42 -0.27
C ARG A 64 -6.20 7.94 0.09
N LEU A 65 -7.38 7.39 0.40
CA LEU A 65 -7.55 5.95 0.59
C LEU A 65 -7.19 5.18 -0.71
N VAL A 66 -6.48 4.06 -0.59
CA VAL A 66 -6.10 3.23 -1.74
C VAL A 66 -7.34 2.75 -2.50
N ARG A 67 -8.27 2.13 -1.79
CA ARG A 67 -9.51 1.54 -2.30
C ARG A 67 -10.58 1.53 -1.21
N GLN A 68 -11.81 1.92 -1.55
CA GLN A 68 -12.89 1.94 -0.56
C GLN A 68 -13.34 0.54 -0.16
N THR A 69 -13.37 -0.38 -1.12
CA THR A 69 -13.79 -1.77 -0.90
C THR A 69 -12.78 -2.62 -0.13
N ALA A 70 -11.54 -2.15 0.00
CA ALA A 70 -10.47 -2.88 0.65
C ALA A 70 -10.40 -2.65 2.17
N ALA A 71 -11.18 -1.72 2.73
CA ALA A 71 -11.15 -1.35 4.14
C ALA A 71 -12.55 -1.32 4.77
N CYS A 72 -12.68 -1.87 5.98
CA CYS A 72 -13.93 -1.84 6.75
C CYS A 72 -13.65 -1.46 8.21
N ILE A 73 -14.45 -0.55 8.76
CA ILE A 73 -14.30 -0.08 10.14
C ILE A 73 -15.25 -0.84 11.06
N SER A 74 -14.73 -1.37 12.15
CA SER A 74 -15.52 -1.91 13.26
C SER A 74 -15.15 -1.19 14.55
N VAL A 75 -16.17 -0.69 15.26
CA VAL A 75 -15.99 0.01 16.54
C VAL A 75 -16.19 -0.98 17.67
N CYS A 76 -15.20 -1.08 18.56
CA CYS A 76 -15.21 -2.00 19.70
C CYS A 76 -14.93 -1.23 20.99
N GLY A 77 -15.98 -0.64 21.58
CA GLY A 77 -15.87 0.12 22.82
C GLY A 77 -15.06 1.40 22.66
N SER A 78 -13.93 1.52 23.36
CA SER A 78 -13.06 2.72 23.37
C SER A 78 -12.06 2.78 22.21
N ARG A 79 -11.95 1.70 21.41
CA ARG A 79 -11.06 1.60 20.26
C ARG A 79 -11.85 1.17 19.02
N PHE A 80 -11.27 1.39 17.85
CA PHE A 80 -11.82 0.86 16.61
C PHE A 80 -10.74 0.13 15.83
N ARG A 81 -11.17 -0.78 14.95
CA ARG A 81 -10.32 -1.57 14.08
C ARG A 81 -10.68 -1.29 12.62
N ILE A 82 -9.66 -1.11 11.80
CA ILE A 82 -9.77 -1.05 10.35
C ILE A 82 -9.32 -2.41 9.82
N PHE A 83 -10.26 -3.22 9.38
CA PHE A 83 -9.96 -4.49 8.69
C PHE A 83 -9.64 -4.19 7.23
N HIS A 84 -8.64 -4.88 6.67
CA HIS A 84 -8.31 -4.69 5.26
C HIS A 84 -7.86 -5.96 4.55
N ALA A 85 -8.08 -5.99 3.23
CA ALA A 85 -7.76 -7.12 2.35
C ALA A 85 -6.46 -6.92 1.53
N LEU A 86 -5.66 -5.89 1.86
CA LEU A 86 -4.48 -5.51 1.08
C LEU A 86 -3.39 -6.59 0.99
N TYR A 87 -3.30 -7.46 2.00
CA TYR A 87 -2.32 -8.54 2.05
C TYR A 87 -2.92 -9.92 1.77
N ASN A 88 -4.18 -9.97 1.33
CA ASN A 88 -4.80 -11.25 1.01
C ASN A 88 -4.12 -11.87 -0.22
N SER A 89 -3.82 -13.17 -0.12
CA SER A 89 -3.45 -13.99 -1.26
C SER A 89 -4.53 -13.90 -2.33
N LEU A 90 -4.07 -13.90 -3.58
CA LEU A 90 -4.95 -14.01 -4.74
C LEU A 90 -5.45 -15.45 -4.93
N ASP A 91 -4.78 -16.44 -4.32
CA ASP A 91 -5.22 -17.83 -4.35
C ASP A 91 -6.37 -18.04 -3.36
N ILE A 92 -7.53 -18.43 -3.88
CA ILE A 92 -8.73 -18.70 -3.08
C ILE A 92 -8.58 -19.90 -2.14
N ARG A 93 -7.60 -20.78 -2.40
CA ARG A 93 -7.31 -21.96 -1.57
C ARG A 93 -6.51 -21.58 -0.32
N ASP A 94 -5.82 -20.44 -0.37
CA ASP A 94 -5.03 -19.98 0.77
C ASP A 94 -5.96 -19.45 1.86
N THR A 95 -5.68 -19.86 3.09
CA THR A 95 -6.35 -19.28 4.26
C THR A 95 -5.67 -17.95 4.57
N ASN A 96 -6.36 -16.85 4.30
CA ASN A 96 -5.87 -15.52 4.61
C ASN A 96 -6.04 -15.22 6.11
N GLU A 97 -5.00 -14.69 6.73
CA GLU A 97 -5.09 -14.16 8.08
C GLU A 97 -5.89 -12.85 8.09
N THR A 98 -6.55 -12.58 9.21
CA THR A 98 -7.31 -11.33 9.36
C THR A 98 -6.35 -10.20 9.71
N HIS A 99 -6.09 -9.31 8.75
CA HIS A 99 -5.31 -8.11 8.99
C HIS A 99 -6.18 -6.94 9.45
N TYR A 100 -5.76 -6.28 10.53
CA TYR A 100 -6.42 -5.09 11.02
C TYR A 100 -5.45 -4.10 11.66
N LEU A 101 -5.78 -2.82 11.55
CA LEU A 101 -5.13 -1.73 12.28
C LEU A 101 -6.04 -1.27 13.42
N GLU A 102 -5.55 -1.34 14.66
CA GLU A 102 -6.30 -0.89 15.85
C GLU A 102 -5.90 0.55 16.24
N LEU A 103 -6.88 1.43 16.40
CA LEU A 103 -6.68 2.86 16.69
C LEU A 103 -7.60 3.34 17.83
N SER A 104 -7.20 4.44 18.46
CA SER A 104 -8.01 5.13 19.49
C SER A 104 -9.26 5.75 18.87
N SER A 105 -10.40 5.69 19.58
CA SER A 105 -11.67 6.29 19.14
C SER A 105 -11.60 7.80 18.84
N GLU A 106 -10.60 8.51 19.37
CA GLU A 106 -10.33 9.93 19.07
C GLU A 106 -10.03 10.15 17.57
N ASN A 107 -9.38 9.19 16.92
CA ASN A 107 -8.99 9.26 15.52
C ASN A 107 -10.11 8.81 14.56
N LEU A 108 -11.26 8.38 15.10
CA LEU A 108 -12.35 7.82 14.30
C LEU A 108 -12.92 8.85 13.31
N GLN A 109 -13.04 10.10 13.73
CA GLN A 109 -13.55 11.17 12.86
C GLN A 109 -12.58 11.47 11.71
N ALA A 110 -11.27 11.47 11.99
CA ALA A 110 -10.23 11.65 10.97
C ALA A 110 -10.29 10.54 9.91
N VAL A 111 -10.35 9.29 10.36
CA VAL A 111 -10.44 8.13 9.45
C VAL A 111 -11.73 8.17 8.64
N LYS A 112 -12.87 8.48 9.26
CA LYS A 112 -14.15 8.62 8.54
C LYS A 112 -14.09 9.70 7.47
N ALA A 113 -13.49 10.86 7.76
CA ALA A 113 -13.30 11.90 6.76
C ALA A 113 -12.53 11.41 5.53
N ILE A 114 -11.49 10.58 5.73
CA ILE A 114 -10.72 9.97 4.62
C ILE A 114 -11.58 8.99 3.81
N LEU A 115 -12.39 8.15 4.48
CA LEU A 115 -13.28 7.20 3.78
C LEU A 115 -14.39 7.91 3.01
N ASP A 116 -14.97 8.96 3.59
CA ASP A 116 -16.08 9.72 3.01
C ASP A 116 -15.63 10.62 1.85
N ALA A 117 -14.38 11.09 1.88
CA ALA A 117 -13.82 11.88 0.80
C ALA A 117 -13.42 11.06 -0.42
N TYR A 118 -13.21 9.75 -0.29
CA TYR A 118 -12.87 8.89 -1.43
C TYR A 118 -13.94 9.05 -2.54
N PRO A 119 -13.55 9.30 -3.80
CA PRO A 119 -12.21 9.16 -4.40
C PRO A 119 -11.35 10.43 -4.40
N ALA A 120 -11.77 11.51 -3.76
CA ALA A 120 -10.97 12.74 -3.62
C ALA A 120 -9.85 12.58 -2.58
N SER A 121 -8.82 13.43 -2.69
CA SER A 121 -7.74 13.55 -1.71
C SER A 121 -8.04 14.62 -0.67
N ILE A 122 -7.52 14.45 0.54
CA ILE A 122 -7.54 15.43 1.63
C ILE A 122 -6.09 15.66 2.10
N GLU A 123 -5.74 16.90 2.44
CA GLU A 123 -4.45 17.21 3.07
C GLU A 123 -4.43 16.78 4.55
N ILE A 124 -3.27 16.39 5.06
CA ILE A 124 -3.16 15.91 6.45
C ILE A 124 -3.55 17.01 7.45
N CYS A 125 -3.23 18.27 7.15
CA CYS A 125 -3.60 19.44 7.94
C CYS A 125 -5.12 19.61 8.09
N ASP A 126 -5.90 19.23 7.08
CA ASP A 126 -7.36 19.40 7.02
C ASP A 126 -8.14 18.29 7.74
N LEU A 127 -7.47 17.21 8.16
CA LEU A 127 -8.14 16.13 8.89
C LEU A 127 -8.74 16.62 10.22
N PRO A 128 -9.94 16.18 10.61
CA PRO A 128 -10.50 16.54 11.90
C PRO A 128 -9.70 15.87 13.03
N GLY A 129 -9.14 16.67 13.94
CA GLY A 129 -8.30 16.19 15.03
C GLY A 129 -7.79 17.32 15.91
N SER A 130 -7.26 16.97 17.10
CA SER A 130 -6.88 17.93 18.14
C SER A 130 -5.55 18.65 17.87
N SER A 131 -4.49 17.91 17.50
CA SER A 131 -3.17 18.46 17.19
C SER A 131 -2.67 17.98 15.83
N ILE A 132 -1.84 18.80 15.17
CA ILE A 132 -1.18 18.42 13.93
C ILE A 132 -0.28 17.19 14.13
N ASP A 133 0.42 17.08 15.26
CA ASP A 133 1.25 15.90 15.56
C ASP A 133 0.42 14.61 15.58
N SER A 134 -0.80 14.67 16.14
CA SER A 134 -1.70 13.52 16.19
C SER A 134 -2.16 13.11 14.78
N LYS A 135 -2.47 14.11 13.93
CA LYS A 135 -2.84 13.87 12.53
C LYS A 135 -1.67 13.24 11.75
N MET A 136 -0.45 13.71 11.99
CA MET A 136 0.76 13.17 11.38
C MET A 136 1.03 11.73 11.81
N VAL A 137 0.93 11.43 13.10
CA VAL A 137 1.07 10.06 13.62
C VAL A 137 0.02 9.13 13.01
N LEU A 138 -1.22 9.60 12.91
CA LEU A 138 -2.29 8.84 12.26
C LEU A 138 -2.00 8.60 10.76
N ALA A 139 -1.60 9.64 10.04
CA ALA A 139 -1.29 9.55 8.61
C ALA A 139 -0.12 8.59 8.35
N ASN A 140 0.97 8.69 9.11
CA ASN A 140 2.10 7.76 9.02
C ASN A 140 1.65 6.31 9.28
N SER A 141 0.86 6.06 10.33
CA SER A 141 0.35 4.72 10.63
C SER A 141 -0.50 4.13 9.48
N LEU A 142 -1.34 4.96 8.87
CA LEU A 142 -2.17 4.55 7.73
C LEU A 142 -1.34 4.35 6.45
N TYR A 143 -0.26 5.12 6.29
CA TYR A 143 0.62 5.04 5.13
C TYR A 143 1.52 3.79 5.19
N GLU A 144 2.10 3.50 6.36
CA GLU A 144 2.91 2.29 6.60
C GLU A 144 2.10 1.00 6.39
N THR A 145 0.81 1.02 6.75
CA THR A 145 -0.11 -0.11 6.49
C THR A 145 -0.60 -0.19 5.04
N GLY A 146 -0.27 0.80 4.21
CA GLY A 146 -0.70 0.88 2.81
C GLY A 146 -2.19 1.18 2.63
N LEU A 147 -2.90 1.64 3.68
CA LEU A 147 -4.31 2.01 3.59
C LEU A 147 -4.51 3.33 2.83
N ILE A 148 -3.56 4.25 2.96
CA ILE A 148 -3.54 5.52 2.23
C ILE A 148 -2.35 5.58 1.29
N ILE A 149 -2.50 6.39 0.24
CA ILE A 149 -1.47 6.75 -0.72
C ILE A 149 -1.41 8.27 -0.84
N THR A 150 -0.22 8.77 -1.17
CA THR A 150 -0.05 10.16 -1.59
C THR A 150 -0.52 10.30 -3.04
N THR A 151 -1.10 11.44 -3.38
CA THR A 151 -1.51 11.70 -4.77
C THR A 151 -0.33 12.03 -5.68
N GLN A 152 0.75 12.55 -5.11
CA GLN A 152 2.02 12.78 -5.80
C GLN A 152 3.10 11.89 -5.16
N PRO A 153 4.08 11.40 -5.95
CA PRO A 153 5.22 10.69 -5.39
C PRO A 153 5.95 11.62 -4.42
N LEU A 154 6.35 11.08 -3.28
CA LEU A 154 7.20 11.82 -2.35
C LEU A 154 8.51 12.18 -3.06
N PRO A 155 9.09 13.36 -2.76
CA PRO A 155 10.33 13.79 -3.39
C PRO A 155 11.43 12.73 -3.21
N PRO A 156 12.39 12.62 -4.14
CA PRO A 156 13.49 11.69 -3.98
C PRO A 156 14.32 12.07 -2.76
N CYS A 157 14.79 11.06 -2.05
CA CYS A 157 15.67 11.21 -0.92
C CYS A 157 16.93 12.02 -1.32
N PRO A 158 17.23 13.17 -0.68
CA PRO A 158 18.31 14.05 -1.13
C PRO A 158 19.70 13.42 -1.03
N TRP A 159 19.85 12.34 -0.26
CA TRP A 159 21.12 11.64 -0.08
C TRP A 159 21.40 10.56 -1.15
N ASP A 160 20.40 10.18 -1.97
CA ASP A 160 20.59 9.25 -3.09
C ASP A 160 21.25 9.90 -4.32
N ALA A 161 21.20 11.24 -4.44
CA ALA A 161 21.75 11.97 -5.58
C ALA A 161 23.26 12.24 -5.52
N SER A 162 23.93 11.95 -4.40
CA SER A 162 25.35 12.31 -4.19
C SER A 162 26.37 11.24 -4.65
N SER A 163 25.95 10.13 -5.28
CA SER A 163 26.85 8.99 -5.53
C SER A 163 27.23 8.73 -6.99
N SER A 164 26.95 9.65 -7.92
CA SER A 164 27.15 9.39 -9.37
C SER A 164 28.17 10.27 -10.08
N GLU A 165 28.95 11.13 -9.41
CA GLU A 165 29.89 12.04 -10.10
C GLU A 165 31.39 11.79 -9.92
N ASP A 166 31.84 10.78 -9.17
CA ASP A 166 33.30 10.62 -8.91
C ASP A 166 33.84 9.21 -9.20
N ILE A 167 33.82 8.74 -10.46
CA ILE A 167 34.84 7.78 -10.96
C ILE A 167 35.11 8.02 -12.46
N GLU A 168 35.74 9.13 -12.81
CA GLU A 168 36.70 9.18 -13.93
C GLU A 168 38.06 9.53 -13.33
N MET A 169 38.89 8.53 -13.08
CA MET A 169 40.32 8.72 -12.84
C MET A 169 41.11 7.80 -13.79
N GLU A 170 41.74 8.47 -14.75
CA GLU A 170 42.86 8.12 -15.67
C GLU A 170 43.23 6.64 -15.90
#